data_AF-A0A2I0R313-F1
#
_entry.id   AF-A0A2I0R313-F1
#
_cell.length_a   1.000
_cell.length_b   1.000
_cell.length_c   1.000
_cell.angle_alpha   90.00
_cell.angle_beta   90.00
_cell.angle_gamma   90.00
#
_symmetry.space_group_name_H-M   'P 1'
#
loop_
_entity.id
_entity.type
_entity.pdbx_description
1 polymer ?
#
loop_
_entity_poly.entity_id
_entity_poly.type
_entity_poly.pdbx_seq_one_letter_code
_entity_poly.pdbx_strand_id
1 'polypeptide(L)'
;MKKSIFLVSMIFFFLFACAKERNKTVTVVRDCSGTYLEFNEKDYHVCNPEKVSSFANGDVVTATFKKIEECNGSAKDATVCALYHKNEGWIKVSKIN
;
A
#
# COMPACT_ATOMS: atom_id res chain seq x y z
N MET A 1 -21.28 -60.49 3.93
CA MET A 1 -19.91 -60.15 4.40
C MET A 1 -19.65 -58.70 4.02
N LYS A 2 -19.76 -57.78 4.98
CA LYS A 2 -18.66 -56.97 5.56
C LYS A 2 -18.02 -55.94 4.60
N LYS A 3 -18.44 -54.67 4.81
CA LYS A 3 -17.63 -53.44 4.98
C LYS A 3 -16.58 -53.05 3.93
N SER A 4 -16.77 -51.85 3.36
CA SER A 4 -15.86 -50.67 3.42
C SER A 4 -16.13 -49.81 2.19
N ILE A 5 -16.86 -48.69 2.29
CA ILE A 5 -16.36 -47.36 2.68
C ILE A 5 -14.99 -47.08 2.05
N PHE A 6 -14.97 -46.26 0.99
CA PHE A 6 -13.93 -45.25 0.78
C PHE A 6 -14.51 -44.13 -0.11
N LEU A 7 -15.39 -43.33 0.49
CA LEU A 7 -15.78 -42.01 0.01
C LEU A 7 -14.63 -41.05 0.33
N VAL A 8 -13.64 -40.97 -0.55
CA VAL A 8 -12.65 -39.87 -0.52
C VAL A 8 -13.05 -38.91 -1.64
N SER A 9 -14.11 -38.15 -1.34
CA SER A 9 -14.36 -36.87 -1.98
C SER A 9 -13.27 -35.94 -1.50
N MET A 10 -12.18 -35.87 -2.26
CA MET A 10 -11.10 -34.92 -2.05
C MET A 10 -11.62 -33.53 -2.43
N ILE A 11 -12.32 -32.91 -1.48
CA ILE A 11 -12.74 -31.52 -1.58
C ILE A 11 -11.47 -30.68 -1.48
N PHE A 12 -10.93 -30.36 -2.65
CA PHE A 12 -9.92 -29.33 -2.82
C PHE A 12 -10.61 -27.98 -2.55
N PHE A 13 -10.73 -27.62 -1.27
CA PHE A 13 -11.05 -26.25 -0.86
C PHE A 13 -9.88 -25.37 -1.29
N PHE A 14 -9.93 -24.88 -2.52
CA PHE A 14 -9.16 -23.72 -2.94
C PHE A 14 -9.60 -22.56 -2.05
N LEU A 15 -8.83 -22.32 -0.99
CA LEU A 15 -8.93 -21.11 -0.19
C LEU A 15 -8.50 -19.95 -1.08
N PHE A 16 -9.46 -19.36 -1.79
CA PHE A 16 -9.29 -18.04 -2.38
C PHE A 16 -9.18 -17.03 -1.24
N ALA A 17 -7.96 -16.85 -0.73
CA ALA A 17 -7.64 -15.76 0.17
C ALA A 17 -7.68 -14.46 -0.64
N CYS A 18 -8.87 -13.89 -0.78
CA CYS A 18 -9.04 -12.53 -1.27
C CYS A 18 -8.44 -11.60 -0.21
N ALA A 19 -7.19 -11.15 -0.44
CA ALA A 19 -6.54 -10.16 0.40
C ALA A 19 -7.27 -8.82 0.24
N LYS A 20 -8.30 -8.58 1.06
CA LYS A 20 -8.98 -7.28 1.12
C LYS A 20 -7.95 -6.21 1.42
N GLU A 21 -7.85 -5.19 0.58
CA GLU A 21 -7.01 -4.02 0.86
C GLU A 21 -7.46 -3.45 2.23
N ARG A 22 -6.53 -3.39 3.19
CA ARG A 22 -6.84 -2.97 4.57
C ARG A 22 -6.40 -1.53 4.77
N ASN A 23 -7.24 -0.80 5.49
CA ASN A 23 -6.90 0.50 6.06
C ASN A 23 -5.67 0.37 6.98
N LYS A 24 -4.76 1.34 6.89
CA LYS A 24 -3.55 1.49 7.69
C LYS A 24 -3.50 2.89 8.26
N THR A 25 -3.20 3.00 9.55
CA THR A 25 -2.83 4.28 10.16
C THR A 25 -1.40 4.58 9.77
N VAL A 26 -1.18 5.75 9.18
CA VAL A 26 0.11 6.18 8.62
C VAL A 26 0.33 7.66 8.89
N THR A 27 1.60 8.07 8.94
CA THR A 27 1.98 9.49 9.03
C THR A 27 2.27 10.01 7.64
N VAL A 28 1.74 11.18 7.28
CA VAL A 28 2.08 11.82 6.01
C VAL A 28 3.42 12.53 6.18
N VAL A 29 4.41 12.15 5.38
CA VAL A 29 5.75 12.76 5.39
C VAL A 29 5.98 13.51 4.10
N ARG A 30 6.48 14.74 4.18
CA ARG A 30 6.78 15.60 3.02
C ARG A 30 8.08 16.33 3.20
N ASP A 31 8.82 16.37 2.11
CA ASP A 31 9.97 17.23 1.93
C ASP A 31 10.11 17.60 0.45
N CYS A 32 11.24 18.20 0.07
CA CYS A 32 11.46 18.62 -1.30
C CYS A 32 11.74 17.46 -2.28
N SER A 33 11.95 16.24 -1.78
CA SER A 33 12.13 15.04 -2.60
C SER A 33 10.80 14.34 -2.96
N GLY A 34 9.74 14.57 -2.18
CA GLY A 34 8.43 14.02 -2.50
C GLY A 34 7.42 14.02 -1.36
N THR A 35 6.35 13.25 -1.55
CA THR A 35 5.33 12.95 -0.53
C THR A 35 5.32 11.46 -0.24
N TYR A 36 5.32 11.11 1.03
CA TYR A 36 5.46 9.76 1.54
C TYR A 36 4.37 9.45 2.55
N LEU A 37 4.09 8.16 2.72
CA LEU A 37 3.35 7.65 3.87
C LEU A 37 4.31 6.79 4.69
N GLU A 38 4.54 7.19 5.94
CA GLU A 38 5.30 6.41 6.91
C GLU A 38 4.38 5.34 7.51
N PHE A 39 4.78 4.08 7.39
CA PHE A 39 4.09 2.94 7.96
C PHE A 39 5.09 1.93 8.51
N ASN A 40 5.01 1.62 9.81
CA ASN A 40 5.96 0.75 10.51
C ASN A 40 7.42 1.20 10.32
N GLU A 41 7.72 2.48 10.62
CA GLU A 41 9.08 3.07 10.56
C GLU A 41 9.72 3.03 9.16
N LYS A 42 8.87 2.95 8.13
CA LYS A 42 9.27 2.84 6.74
C LYS A 42 8.47 3.82 5.90
N ASP A 43 9.19 4.59 5.09
CA ASP A 43 8.59 5.54 4.17
C ASP A 43 8.31 4.91 2.82
N TYR A 44 7.11 5.14 2.32
CA TYR A 44 6.65 4.68 1.01
C TYR A 44 6.31 5.87 0.13
N HIS A 45 6.94 5.97 -1.03
CA HIS A 45 6.78 7.11 -1.92
C HIS A 45 5.41 7.07 -2.60
N VAL A 46 4.60 8.10 -2.38
CA VAL A 46 3.25 8.19 -2.94
C VAL A 46 3.32 8.57 -4.41
N CYS A 47 2.83 7.70 -5.28
CA CYS A 47 2.81 7.93 -6.72
C CYS A 47 1.73 8.94 -7.17
N ASN A 48 0.67 9.08 -6.38
CA ASN A 48 -0.49 9.93 -6.64
C ASN A 48 -0.74 10.91 -5.46
N PRO A 49 0.20 11.84 -5.20
CA PRO A 49 0.21 12.73 -4.03
C PRO A 49 -1.03 13.62 -3.91
N GLU A 50 -1.75 13.85 -5.01
CA GLU A 50 -3.01 14.60 -4.98
C GLU A 50 -4.09 13.96 -4.09
N LYS A 51 -3.98 12.65 -3.78
CA LYS A 51 -4.89 11.96 -2.84
C LYS A 51 -4.68 12.36 -1.39
N VAL A 52 -3.53 12.93 -1.06
CA VAL A 52 -3.17 13.30 0.31
C VAL A 52 -2.88 14.79 0.45
N SER A 53 -3.05 15.59 -0.61
CA SER A 53 -2.68 17.01 -0.66
C SER A 53 -3.38 17.89 0.39
N SER A 54 -4.53 17.47 0.91
CA SER A 54 -5.27 18.18 1.97
C SER A 54 -4.69 18.00 3.38
N PHE A 55 -3.77 17.05 3.57
CA PHE A 55 -3.15 16.77 4.86
C PHE A 55 -1.77 17.44 4.92
N ALA A 56 -1.38 17.95 6.07
CA ALA A 56 -0.07 18.56 6.31
C ALA A 56 1.02 17.49 6.52
N ASN A 57 2.29 17.93 6.56
CA ASN A 57 3.39 17.08 6.99
C ASN A 57 3.24 16.76 8.48
N GLY A 58 3.41 15.49 8.86
CA GLY A 58 3.21 14.98 10.22
C GLY A 58 1.77 14.57 10.56
N ASP A 59 0.81 14.80 9.66
CA ASP A 59 -0.57 14.39 9.90
C ASP A 59 -0.69 12.86 9.94
N VAL A 60 -1.45 12.35 10.91
CA VAL A 60 -1.77 10.93 11.03
C VAL A 60 -3.12 10.67 10.36
N VAL A 61 -3.13 9.80 9.35
CA VAL A 61 -4.33 9.49 8.55
C VAL A 61 -4.57 7.99 8.46
N THR A 62 -5.80 7.59 8.18
CA THR A 62 -6.14 6.19 7.87
C THR A 62 -6.26 6.00 6.37
N ALA A 63 -5.26 5.39 5.75
CA ALA A 63 -5.16 5.22 4.30
C ALA A 63 -5.26 3.75 3.87
N THR A 64 -5.77 3.51 2.67
CA THR A 64 -5.61 2.24 1.94
C THR A 64 -4.75 2.50 0.71
N PHE A 65 -3.71 1.70 0.54
CA PHE A 65 -2.76 1.81 -0.56
C PHE A 65 -2.16 0.45 -0.91
N LYS A 66 -1.56 0.36 -2.09
CA LYS A 66 -0.83 -0.82 -2.56
C LYS A 66 0.54 -0.45 -3.08
N LYS A 67 1.52 -1.34 -2.90
CA LYS A 67 2.84 -1.21 -3.53
C LYS A 67 2.72 -1.42 -5.04
N ILE A 68 3.48 -0.64 -5.79
CA ILE A 68 3.59 -0.73 -7.25
C ILE A 68 5.08 -0.76 -7.63
N GLU A 69 5.40 -1.37 -8.76
CA GLU A 69 6.78 -1.47 -9.23
C GLU A 69 7.24 -0.12 -9.83
N GLU A 70 6.38 0.49 -10.65
CA GLU A 70 6.66 1.75 -11.32
C GLU A 70 5.58 2.79 -11.04
N CYS A 71 6.00 4.04 -10.87
CA CYS A 71 5.08 5.16 -10.78
C CYS A 71 4.85 5.81 -12.15
N ASN A 72 3.61 5.75 -12.61
CA ASN A 72 3.11 6.47 -13.79
C ASN A 72 2.09 7.56 -13.41
N GLY A 73 2.16 8.03 -12.16
CA GLY A 73 1.30 9.09 -11.61
C GLY A 73 2.00 10.45 -11.59
N SER A 74 1.36 11.42 -10.95
CA SER A 74 1.81 12.81 -10.86
C SER A 74 3.15 12.97 -10.13
N ALA A 75 3.57 12.01 -9.31
CA ALA A 75 4.85 12.06 -8.61
C ALA A 75 6.08 11.77 -9.48
N LYS A 76 5.90 11.16 -10.67
CA LYS A 76 7.00 10.66 -11.51
C LYS A 76 8.06 11.73 -11.80
N ASP A 77 7.61 12.97 -12.04
CA ASP A 77 8.46 14.10 -12.42
C ASP A 77 8.41 15.24 -11.39
N ALA A 78 7.91 14.98 -10.18
CA ALA A 78 7.61 16.01 -9.18
C ALA A 78 8.76 16.31 -8.20
N THR A 79 9.98 15.82 -8.46
CA THR A 79 11.13 16.05 -7.57
C THR A 79 11.62 17.49 -7.69
N VAL A 80 11.60 18.23 -6.57
CA VAL A 80 11.96 19.65 -6.53
C VAL A 80 13.45 19.86 -6.22
N CYS A 81 14.08 18.91 -5.51
CA CYS A 81 15.46 19.02 -5.06
C CYS A 81 16.22 17.69 -5.15
N ALA A 82 17.56 17.74 -5.11
CA ALA A 82 18.44 16.56 -5.10
C ALA A 82 18.63 15.96 -3.68
N LEU A 83 17.57 15.89 -2.88
CA LEU A 83 17.60 15.26 -1.56
C LEU A 83 17.36 13.75 -1.70
N TYR A 84 18.25 12.94 -1.14
CA TYR A 84 18.02 11.50 -1.02
C TYR A 84 17.17 11.20 0.22
N HIS A 85 15.92 10.81 0.01
CA HIS A 85 15.02 10.32 1.05
C HIS A 85 14.88 8.80 0.93
N LYS A 86 15.37 8.05 1.93
CA LYS A 86 15.31 6.59 1.95
C LYS A 86 13.86 6.14 1.99
N ASN A 87 13.44 5.29 1.05
CA ASN A 87 12.07 4.78 0.98
C ASN A 87 12.04 3.32 0.49
N GLU A 88 10.92 2.64 0.72
CA GLU A 88 10.69 1.24 0.38
C GLU A 88 10.04 1.05 -1.01
N GLY A 89 10.11 2.07 -1.87
CA GLY A 89 9.55 2.11 -3.21
C GLY A 89 8.18 2.78 -3.29
N TRP A 90 7.51 2.57 -4.43
CA TRP A 90 6.30 3.29 -4.79
C TRP A 90 5.03 2.64 -4.23
N ILE A 91 4.08 3.49 -3.81
CA ILE A 91 2.72 3.09 -3.49
C ILE A 91 1.70 3.93 -4.25
N LYS A 92 0.54 3.35 -4.53
CA LYS A 92 -0.64 4.05 -5.03
C LYS A 92 -1.71 4.06 -3.95
N VAL A 93 -2.15 5.27 -3.56
CA VAL A 93 -3.23 5.46 -2.60
C VAL A 93 -4.57 5.22 -3.27
N SER A 94 -5.31 4.23 -2.76
CA SER A 94 -6.67 3.89 -3.18
C SER A 94 -7.70 4.78 -2.49
N LYS A 95 -7.55 4.99 -1.17
CA LYS A 95 -8.54 5.68 -0.33
C LYS A 95 -7.91 6.32 0.91
N ILE A 96 -8.43 7.46 1.34
CA ILE A 96 -8.26 8.03 2.68
C ILE A 96 -9.61 7.97 3.39
N ASN A 97 -9.64 7.59 4.68
CA ASN A 97 -10.86 7.57 5.51
C ASN A 97 -10.84 8.65 6.56
#